data_AF-A0A8S3IZG6-F1
#
_entry.id   AF-A0A8S3IZG6-F1
#
_cell.length_a   1.000
_cell.length_b   1.000
_cell.length_c   1.000
_cell.angle_alpha   90.00
_cell.angle_beta   90.00
_cell.angle_gamma   90.00
#
_symmetry.space_group_name_H-M   'P 1'
#
loop_
_entity.id
_entity.type
_entity.pdbx_description
1 polymer ?
#
loop_
_entity_poly.entity_id
_entity_poly.type
_entity_poly.pdbx_seq_one_letter_code
_entity_poly.pdbx_strand_id
1 'polypeptide(L)'
;MLNDALTYLENVESEINQLSYTKYWSDLTRFSLISYALYVRAKHLQNVADEASQLFERSGFDKLSLEALGWLLVALSSGKSHDNHQTIELIYNYLKGKVSETSETANFITSYGDDGQSVMLHSNQRTDAILLESLLYIDPNSTLCTKLCKGLQAHKVKGAWKSTQENCFVLIALDKYFHAKEKDTPD
;
A
#
# COMPACT_ATOMS: atom_id res chain seq x y z
N MET A 1 14.41 21.08 -2.28
CA MET A 1 14.34 19.84 -1.49
C MET A 1 13.10 19.00 -1.83
N LEU A 2 11.86 19.45 -1.57
CA LEU A 2 10.67 18.65 -1.92
C LEU A 2 10.53 18.39 -3.43
N ASN A 3 10.70 19.43 -4.25
CA ASN A 3 10.63 19.28 -5.70
C ASN A 3 11.71 18.33 -6.22
N ASP A 4 12.95 18.46 -5.74
CA ASP A 4 14.05 17.57 -6.12
C ASP A 4 13.75 16.11 -5.77
N ALA A 5 13.14 15.86 -4.60
CA ALA A 5 12.70 14.53 -4.21
C ALA A 5 11.59 13.99 -5.12
N LEU A 6 10.59 14.80 -5.47
CA LEU A 6 9.53 14.38 -6.40
C LEU A 6 10.07 14.11 -7.81
N THR A 7 11.03 14.90 -8.29
CA THR A 7 11.74 14.66 -9.55
C THR A 7 12.55 13.36 -9.51
N TYR A 8 13.19 13.04 -8.39
CA TYR A 8 13.86 11.74 -8.22
C TYR A 8 12.85 10.59 -8.28
N LEU A 9 11.69 10.72 -7.61
CA LEU A 9 10.65 9.70 -7.59
C LEU A 9 9.96 9.50 -8.95
N GLU A 10 9.85 10.56 -9.77
CA GLU A 10 9.39 10.47 -11.16
C GLU A 10 10.33 9.59 -12.01
N ASN A 11 11.63 9.62 -11.73
CA ASN A 11 12.65 8.86 -12.44
C ASN A 11 13.03 7.54 -11.74
N VAL A 12 12.31 7.13 -10.68
CA VAL A 12 12.73 6.07 -9.76
C VAL A 12 13.08 4.75 -10.47
N GLU A 13 12.37 4.40 -11.54
CA GLU A 13 12.65 3.17 -12.29
C GLU A 13 14.02 3.24 -12.97
N SER A 14 14.34 4.38 -13.57
CA SER A 14 15.66 4.63 -14.18
C SER A 14 16.76 4.65 -13.11
N GLU A 15 16.51 5.34 -11.99
CA GLU A 15 17.45 5.41 -10.86
C GLU A 15 17.76 4.02 -10.29
N ILE A 16 16.74 3.18 -10.10
CA ILE A 16 16.92 1.78 -9.70
C ILE A 16 17.78 1.04 -10.72
N ASN A 17 17.52 1.20 -12.02
CA ASN A 17 18.22 0.47 -13.08
C ASN A 17 19.70 0.84 -13.24
N GLN A 18 20.08 2.05 -12.84
CA GLN A 18 21.47 2.53 -12.95
C GLN A 18 22.37 1.99 -11.83
N LEU A 19 21.78 1.54 -10.71
CA LEU A 19 22.53 1.07 -9.55
C LEU A 19 22.99 -0.39 -9.75
N SER A 20 24.30 -0.61 -9.78
CA SER A 20 24.90 -1.91 -10.14
C SER A 20 24.49 -3.10 -9.25
N TYR A 21 24.06 -2.85 -8.01
CA TYR A 21 23.63 -3.87 -7.06
C TYR A 21 22.14 -4.25 -7.19
N THR A 22 21.31 -3.43 -7.84
CA THR A 22 19.86 -3.69 -7.98
C THR A 22 19.55 -4.73 -9.04
N LYS A 23 20.53 -5.10 -9.89
CA LYS A 23 20.41 -6.19 -10.88
C LYS A 23 20.08 -7.55 -10.26
N TYR A 24 20.27 -7.70 -8.94
CA TYR A 24 19.94 -8.91 -8.19
C TYR A 24 18.56 -8.85 -7.52
N TRP A 25 17.87 -7.72 -7.60
CA TRP A 25 16.52 -7.58 -7.05
C TRP A 25 15.51 -8.23 -7.99
N SER A 26 14.61 -9.01 -7.41
CA SER A 26 13.46 -9.55 -8.13
C SER A 26 12.55 -8.43 -8.66
N ASP A 27 11.77 -8.77 -9.69
CA ASP A 27 10.70 -7.89 -10.18
C ASP A 27 9.75 -7.49 -9.05
N LEU A 28 9.49 -8.39 -8.10
CA LEU A 28 8.65 -8.13 -6.95
C LEU A 28 9.20 -7.00 -6.07
N THR A 29 10.49 -7.01 -5.75
CA THR A 29 11.14 -5.93 -5.01
C THR A 29 11.15 -4.62 -5.81
N ARG A 30 11.51 -4.69 -7.10
CA ARG A 30 11.61 -3.50 -7.96
C ARG A 30 10.26 -2.81 -8.15
N PHE A 31 9.20 -3.58 -8.43
CA PHE A 31 7.86 -3.02 -8.60
C PHE A 31 7.27 -2.52 -7.29
N SER A 32 7.55 -3.16 -6.15
CA SER A 32 7.17 -2.58 -4.85
C SER A 32 7.76 -1.18 -4.63
N LEU A 33 9.05 -0.98 -4.96
CA LEU A 33 9.68 0.35 -4.84
C LEU A 33 9.07 1.39 -5.78
N ILE A 34 8.78 1.01 -7.02
CA ILE A 34 8.11 1.89 -7.99
C ILE A 34 6.69 2.23 -7.51
N SER A 35 5.92 1.25 -7.05
CA SER A 35 4.58 1.46 -6.48
C SER A 35 4.62 2.42 -5.28
N TYR A 36 5.63 2.32 -4.41
CA TYR A 36 5.80 3.25 -3.30
C TYR A 36 6.07 4.68 -3.78
N ALA A 37 6.92 4.85 -4.79
CA ALA A 37 7.18 6.17 -5.38
C ALA A 37 5.93 6.81 -5.97
N LEU A 38 5.11 6.03 -6.70
CA LEU A 38 3.82 6.49 -7.22
C LEU A 38 2.86 6.88 -6.08
N TYR A 39 2.79 6.07 -5.02
CA TYR A 39 2.02 6.42 -3.81
C TYR A 39 2.48 7.77 -3.23
N VAL A 40 3.78 7.97 -3.01
CA VAL A 40 4.30 9.23 -2.44
C VAL A 40 3.96 10.41 -3.35
N ARG A 41 4.16 10.29 -4.66
CA ARG A 41 3.80 11.33 -5.64
C ARG A 41 2.30 11.65 -5.60
N ALA A 42 1.43 10.65 -5.53
CA ALA A 42 -0.01 10.82 -5.38
C ALA A 42 -0.39 11.53 -4.07
N LYS A 43 0.29 11.21 -2.95
CA LYS A 43 0.12 11.90 -1.66
C LYS A 43 0.49 13.38 -1.73
N HIS A 44 1.34 13.76 -2.69
CA HIS A 44 1.70 15.14 -3.03
C HIS A 44 0.90 15.72 -4.20
N LEU A 45 -0.30 15.19 -4.45
CA LEU A 45 -1.29 15.70 -5.41
C LEU A 45 -0.82 15.65 -6.87
N GLN A 46 0.22 14.89 -7.19
CA GLN A 46 0.54 14.58 -8.58
C GLN A 46 -0.45 13.53 -9.11
N ASN A 47 -0.99 13.76 -10.31
CA ASN A 47 -1.80 12.76 -11.00
C ASN A 47 -0.86 11.75 -11.66
N VAL A 48 -0.79 10.56 -11.07
CA VAL A 48 0.08 9.44 -11.49
C VAL A 48 -0.74 8.20 -11.85
N ALA A 49 -2.05 8.37 -12.05
CA ALA A 49 -2.96 7.24 -12.21
C ALA A 49 -2.67 6.43 -13.48
N ASP A 50 -2.30 7.08 -14.58
CA ASP A 50 -1.97 6.39 -15.83
C ASP A 50 -0.63 5.62 -15.71
N GLU A 51 0.36 6.18 -15.00
CA GLU A 51 1.62 5.49 -14.68
C GLU A 51 1.36 4.25 -13.80
N ALA A 52 0.46 4.37 -12.83
CA ALA A 52 0.06 3.27 -11.95
C ALA A 52 -0.67 2.16 -12.74
N SER A 53 -1.58 2.52 -13.65
CA SER A 53 -2.25 1.57 -14.55
C SER A 53 -1.24 0.85 -15.44
N GLN A 54 -0.32 1.56 -16.08
CA GLN A 54 0.72 0.96 -16.92
C GLN A 54 1.65 0.03 -16.13
N LEU A 55 2.02 0.41 -14.90
CA LEU A 55 2.80 -0.46 -14.03
C LEU A 55 2.04 -1.76 -13.73
N PHE A 56 0.75 -1.68 -13.41
CA PHE A 56 -0.08 -2.84 -13.13
C PHE A 56 -0.23 -3.74 -14.37
N GLU A 57 -0.52 -3.18 -15.54
CA GLU A 57 -0.68 -3.91 -16.80
C GLU A 57 0.55 -4.75 -17.16
N ARG A 58 1.76 -4.19 -17.00
CA ARG A 58 3.00 -4.90 -17.35
C ARG A 58 3.53 -5.85 -16.27
N SER A 59 3.16 -5.63 -15.01
CA SER A 59 3.66 -6.44 -13.88
C SER A 59 2.73 -7.60 -13.55
N GLY A 60 1.42 -7.37 -13.58
CA GLY A 60 0.40 -8.33 -13.17
C GLY A 60 0.47 -8.68 -11.68
N PHE A 61 -0.49 -9.49 -11.22
CA PHE A 61 -0.56 -9.91 -9.82
C PHE A 61 0.64 -10.75 -9.36
N ASP A 62 1.27 -11.50 -10.26
CA ASP A 62 2.34 -12.43 -9.90
C ASP A 62 3.65 -11.73 -9.51
N LYS A 63 3.83 -10.48 -9.94
CA LYS A 63 5.03 -9.68 -9.69
C LYS A 63 4.79 -8.53 -8.73
N LEU A 64 3.60 -8.41 -8.15
CA LEU A 64 3.25 -7.36 -7.20
C LEU A 64 2.97 -7.96 -5.83
N SER A 65 3.62 -7.41 -4.81
CA SER A 65 3.28 -7.70 -3.42
C SER A 65 1.91 -7.09 -3.06
N LEU A 66 1.28 -7.58 -1.98
CA LEU A 66 0.00 -7.02 -1.53
C LEU A 66 0.13 -5.54 -1.11
N GLU A 67 1.27 -5.13 -0.55
CA GLU A 67 1.52 -3.72 -0.25
C GLU A 67 1.67 -2.87 -1.51
N ALA A 68 2.32 -3.41 -2.56
CA ALA A 68 2.45 -2.72 -3.85
C ALA A 68 1.08 -2.48 -4.48
N LEU A 69 0.19 -3.47 -4.39
CA LEU A 69 -1.21 -3.33 -4.79
C LEU A 69 -1.93 -2.26 -3.95
N GLY A 70 -1.71 -2.21 -2.64
CA GLY A 70 -2.27 -1.17 -1.78
C GLY A 70 -1.82 0.24 -2.16
N TRP A 71 -0.53 0.43 -2.43
CA TRP A 71 0.00 1.70 -2.93
C TRP A 71 -0.52 2.08 -4.31
N LEU A 72 -0.64 1.10 -5.22
CA LEU A 72 -1.21 1.32 -6.54
C LEU A 72 -2.66 1.77 -6.46
N LEU A 73 -3.48 1.21 -5.58
CA LEU A 73 -4.87 1.67 -5.39
C LEU A 73 -4.94 3.15 -5.03
N VAL A 74 -4.06 3.63 -4.15
CA VAL A 74 -3.97 5.06 -3.81
C VAL A 74 -3.49 5.89 -5.00
N ALA A 75 -2.49 5.41 -5.74
CA ALA A 75 -1.95 6.10 -6.91
C ALA A 75 -2.97 6.20 -8.05
N LEU A 76 -3.70 5.12 -8.35
CA LEU A 76 -4.79 5.07 -9.34
C LEU A 76 -5.92 6.05 -8.98
N SER A 77 -6.18 6.25 -7.68
CA SER A 77 -7.19 7.18 -7.18
C SER A 77 -6.80 8.67 -7.37
N SER A 78 -5.59 8.98 -7.83
CA SER A 78 -5.17 10.35 -8.14
C SER A 78 -5.76 10.91 -9.44
N GLY A 79 -6.31 10.03 -10.30
CA GLY A 79 -6.98 10.36 -11.57
C GLY A 79 -8.41 9.85 -11.61
N LYS A 80 -9.18 10.24 -12.64
CA LYS A 80 -10.63 9.93 -12.76
C LYS A 80 -11.02 9.25 -14.08
N SER A 81 -10.09 8.59 -14.77
CA SER A 81 -10.41 7.88 -16.02
C SER A 81 -11.21 6.59 -15.75
N HIS A 82 -11.98 6.15 -16.74
CA HIS A 82 -12.75 4.89 -16.66
C HIS A 82 -11.83 3.68 -16.50
N ASP A 83 -10.71 3.64 -17.24
CA ASP A 83 -9.74 2.55 -17.20
C ASP A 83 -9.10 2.41 -15.81
N ASN A 84 -8.84 3.54 -15.13
CA ASN A 84 -8.33 3.52 -13.75
C ASN A 84 -9.35 2.92 -12.78
N HIS A 85 -10.64 3.17 -12.99
CA HIS A 85 -11.70 2.57 -12.16
C HIS A 85 -11.77 1.06 -12.33
N GLN A 86 -11.68 0.55 -13.56
CA GLN A 86 -11.65 -0.89 -13.83
C GLN A 86 -10.44 -1.56 -13.16
N THR A 87 -9.27 -0.92 -13.25
CA THR A 87 -8.04 -1.41 -12.60
C THR A 87 -8.17 -1.44 -11.07
N ILE A 88 -8.76 -0.40 -10.48
CA ILE A 88 -9.06 -0.35 -9.03
C ILE A 88 -9.97 -1.52 -8.64
N GLU A 89 -11.06 -1.77 -9.38
CA GLU A 89 -11.98 -2.87 -9.11
C GLU A 89 -11.30 -4.24 -9.21
N LEU A 90 -10.46 -4.45 -10.24
CA LEU A 90 -9.69 -5.68 -10.41
C LEU A 90 -8.76 -5.95 -9.23
N ILE A 91 -7.98 -4.94 -8.82
CA ILE A 91 -7.06 -5.07 -7.68
C ILE A 91 -7.84 -5.28 -6.38
N TYR A 92 -8.92 -4.54 -6.15
CA TYR A 92 -9.74 -4.69 -4.95
C TYR A 92 -10.36 -6.09 -4.84
N ASN A 93 -10.90 -6.63 -5.94
CA ASN A 93 -11.44 -7.98 -5.98
C ASN A 93 -10.36 -9.04 -5.72
N TYR A 94 -9.15 -8.85 -6.26
CA TYR A 94 -8.02 -9.73 -5.97
C TYR A 94 -7.67 -9.72 -4.48
N LEU A 95 -7.59 -8.54 -3.85
CA LEU A 95 -7.28 -8.41 -2.43
C LEU A 95 -8.34 -9.06 -1.54
N LYS A 96 -9.64 -8.93 -1.87
CA LYS A 96 -10.71 -9.65 -1.17
C LYS A 96 -10.55 -11.18 -1.23
N GLY A 97 -9.91 -11.71 -2.27
CA GLY A 97 -9.58 -13.14 -2.36
C GLY A 97 -8.36 -13.57 -1.53
N LYS A 98 -7.62 -12.61 -0.95
CA LYS A 98 -6.38 -12.86 -0.19
C LYS A 98 -6.49 -12.56 1.31
N VAL A 99 -7.57 -11.91 1.73
CA VAL A 99 -7.78 -11.55 3.14
C VAL A 99 -8.14 -12.79 3.96
N SER A 100 -7.55 -12.91 5.16
CA SER A 100 -7.99 -13.85 6.18
C SER A 100 -8.91 -13.09 7.15
N GLU A 101 -10.16 -13.53 7.26
CA GLU A 101 -11.18 -12.87 8.08
C GLU A 101 -11.70 -13.80 9.18
N THR A 102 -11.89 -13.21 10.36
CA THR A 102 -12.74 -13.76 11.42
C THR A 102 -14.02 -12.94 11.52
N SER A 103 -14.86 -13.25 12.51
CA SER A 103 -16.01 -12.42 12.88
C SER A 103 -15.59 -11.03 13.37
N GLU A 104 -14.39 -10.88 13.93
CA GLU A 104 -13.95 -9.65 14.61
C GLU A 104 -12.83 -8.91 13.89
N THR A 105 -11.91 -9.62 13.26
CA THR A 105 -10.68 -9.07 12.69
C THR A 105 -10.45 -9.54 11.26
N ALA A 106 -9.60 -8.82 10.55
CA ALA A 106 -9.07 -9.22 9.24
C ALA A 106 -7.57 -8.99 9.24
N ASN A 107 -6.83 -9.81 8.51
CA ASN A 107 -5.41 -9.64 8.26
C ASN A 107 -5.01 -10.28 6.93
N PHE A 108 -3.89 -9.82 6.39
CA PHE A 108 -3.25 -10.39 5.22
C PHE A 108 -1.98 -11.12 5.65
N ILE A 109 -1.75 -12.30 5.06
CA ILE A 109 -0.51 -13.04 5.24
C ILE A 109 0.32 -12.81 3.99
N THR A 110 1.52 -12.26 4.18
CA THR A 110 2.43 -11.92 3.10
C THR A 110 3.80 -12.53 3.31
N SER A 111 4.45 -12.88 2.21
CA SER A 111 5.85 -13.30 2.19
C SER A 111 6.54 -12.51 1.10
N TYR A 112 7.71 -11.96 1.42
CA TYR A 112 8.68 -11.56 0.42
C TYR A 112 9.68 -12.70 0.23
N GLY A 113 10.10 -12.90 -1.01
CA GLY A 113 11.26 -13.75 -1.29
C GLY A 113 12.51 -13.29 -0.53
N ASP A 114 13.53 -14.15 -0.49
CA ASP A 114 14.72 -13.96 0.34
C ASP A 114 15.45 -12.61 0.10
N ASP A 115 15.34 -12.04 -1.12
CA ASP A 115 15.95 -10.75 -1.48
C ASP A 115 15.16 -9.54 -0.95
N GLY A 116 13.83 -9.62 -0.94
CA GLY A 116 12.95 -8.50 -0.62
C GLY A 116 12.79 -8.22 0.86
N GLN A 117 12.93 -9.23 1.73
CA GLN A 117 12.67 -9.04 3.18
C GLN A 117 13.58 -8.01 3.83
N SER A 118 14.88 -7.99 3.48
CA SER A 118 15.83 -7.02 4.05
C SER A 118 15.73 -5.65 3.39
N VAL A 119 15.42 -5.59 2.10
CA VAL A 119 15.34 -4.33 1.33
C VAL A 119 14.06 -3.56 1.65
N MET A 120 12.93 -4.26 1.75
CA MET A 120 11.61 -3.65 1.92
C MET A 120 11.21 -3.45 3.38
N LEU A 121 11.97 -3.99 4.33
CA LEU A 121 11.65 -3.97 5.77
C LEU A 121 10.19 -4.40 6.02
N HIS A 122 9.80 -5.44 5.30
CA HIS A 122 8.42 -5.90 5.20
C HIS A 122 7.91 -6.54 6.49
N SER A 123 6.61 -6.41 6.75
CA SER A 123 5.90 -7.26 7.69
C SER A 123 4.40 -7.29 7.41
N ASN A 124 3.68 -8.28 7.96
CA ASN A 124 2.23 -8.40 7.81
C ASN A 124 1.48 -7.19 8.36
N GLN A 125 1.87 -6.67 9.54
CA GLN A 125 1.20 -5.51 10.14
C GLN A 125 1.38 -4.24 9.28
N ARG A 126 2.54 -4.09 8.62
CA ARG A 126 2.75 -2.99 7.68
C ARG A 126 1.87 -3.14 6.43
N THR A 127 1.76 -4.35 5.88
CA THR A 127 0.83 -4.64 4.78
C THR A 127 -0.60 -4.31 5.15
N ASP A 128 -1.08 -4.79 6.32
CA ASP A 128 -2.44 -4.55 6.79
C ASP A 128 -2.75 -3.06 6.93
N ALA A 129 -1.79 -2.26 7.41
CA ALA A 129 -1.93 -0.81 7.51
C ALA A 129 -2.02 -0.12 6.15
N ILE A 130 -1.15 -0.50 5.20
CA ILE A 130 -1.17 0.04 3.83
C ILE A 130 -2.50 -0.30 3.15
N LEU A 131 -3.00 -1.52 3.34
CA LEU A 131 -4.28 -1.96 2.79
C LEU A 131 -5.49 -1.31 3.48
N LEU A 132 -5.42 -1.06 4.78
CA LEU A 132 -6.44 -0.27 5.47
C LEU A 132 -6.50 1.16 4.89
N GLU A 133 -5.34 1.81 4.72
CA GLU A 133 -5.29 3.13 4.10
C GLU A 133 -5.89 3.10 2.69
N SER A 134 -5.51 2.14 1.85
CA SER A 134 -6.00 2.07 0.47
C SER A 134 -7.51 1.83 0.41
N LEU A 135 -8.06 0.98 1.28
CA LEU A 135 -9.50 0.75 1.37
C LEU A 135 -10.25 2.01 1.80
N LEU A 136 -9.71 2.80 2.73
CA LEU A 136 -10.30 4.08 3.11
C LEU A 136 -10.36 5.09 1.95
N TYR A 137 -9.47 4.96 0.94
CA TYR A 137 -9.53 5.75 -0.28
C TYR A 137 -10.60 5.26 -1.27
N ILE A 138 -10.66 3.95 -1.52
CA ILE A 138 -11.47 3.41 -2.63
C ILE A 138 -12.86 2.94 -2.22
N ASP A 139 -13.01 2.46 -0.99
CA ASP A 139 -14.26 1.92 -0.44
C ASP A 139 -14.27 2.13 1.08
N PRO A 140 -14.41 3.38 1.56
CA PRO A 140 -14.43 3.66 2.98
C PRO A 140 -15.58 2.93 3.69
N ASN A 141 -16.63 2.52 3.00
CA ASN A 141 -17.78 1.82 3.59
C ASN A 141 -17.58 0.30 3.74
N SER A 142 -16.49 -0.24 3.22
CA SER A 142 -16.13 -1.64 3.39
C SER A 142 -16.05 -2.03 4.87
N THR A 143 -16.69 -3.14 5.23
CA THR A 143 -16.58 -3.73 6.58
C THR A 143 -15.15 -4.20 6.88
N LEU A 144 -14.34 -4.44 5.84
CA LEU A 144 -12.92 -4.77 5.98
C LEU A 144 -12.14 -3.65 6.66
N CYS A 145 -12.50 -2.37 6.46
CA CYS A 145 -11.83 -1.25 7.12
C CYS A 145 -11.85 -1.42 8.65
N THR A 146 -13.03 -1.66 9.22
CA THR A 146 -13.19 -1.87 10.66
C THR A 146 -12.49 -3.13 11.15
N LYS A 147 -12.55 -4.23 10.38
CA LYS A 147 -11.89 -5.49 10.76
C LYS A 147 -10.37 -5.40 10.72
N LEU A 148 -9.79 -4.72 9.73
CA LEU A 148 -8.34 -4.48 9.65
C LEU A 148 -7.89 -3.55 10.77
N CYS A 149 -8.64 -2.48 11.05
CA CYS A 149 -8.37 -1.60 12.20
C CYS A 149 -8.33 -2.40 13.52
N LYS A 150 -9.32 -3.25 13.77
CA LYS A 150 -9.33 -4.14 14.94
C LYS A 150 -8.16 -5.12 14.95
N GLY A 151 -7.84 -5.73 13.81
CA GLY A 151 -6.68 -6.62 13.65
C GLY A 151 -5.36 -5.93 14.00
N LEU A 152 -5.13 -4.71 13.50
CA LEU A 152 -3.97 -3.90 13.80
C LEU A 152 -3.89 -3.57 15.30
N GLN A 153 -4.99 -3.15 15.91
CA GLN A 153 -5.05 -2.83 17.33
C GLN A 153 -4.77 -4.05 18.22
N ALA A 154 -5.25 -5.24 17.83
CA ALA A 154 -5.03 -6.48 18.57
C ALA A 154 -3.55 -6.91 18.58
N HIS A 155 -2.76 -6.54 17.56
CA HIS A 155 -1.34 -6.84 17.48
C HIS A 155 -0.44 -5.84 18.24
N LYS A 156 -1.01 -4.81 18.86
CA LYS A 156 -0.27 -3.80 19.63
C LYS A 156 0.25 -4.38 20.94
N VAL A 157 1.55 -4.28 21.19
CA VAL A 157 2.21 -4.74 22.42
C VAL A 157 2.86 -3.56 23.12
N LYS A 158 2.50 -3.31 24.39
CA LYS A 158 3.03 -2.19 25.20
C LYS A 158 2.94 -0.82 24.48
N GLY A 159 1.88 -0.62 23.69
CA GLY A 159 1.63 0.64 22.98
C GLY A 159 2.30 0.77 21.62
N ALA A 160 3.01 -0.26 21.13
CA ALA A 160 3.72 -0.23 19.85
C ALA A 160 3.57 -1.53 19.06
N TRP A 161 3.94 -1.47 17.78
CA TRP A 161 4.15 -2.59 16.88
C TRP A 161 5.66 -2.89 16.78
N LYS A 162 6.03 -3.99 16.10
CA LYS A 162 7.34 -4.65 16.26
C LYS A 162 8.52 -3.83 15.73
N SER A 163 8.28 -2.86 14.83
CA SER A 163 9.33 -2.07 14.21
C SER A 163 8.91 -0.61 14.00
N THR A 164 9.89 0.27 13.73
CA THR A 164 9.63 1.66 13.35
C THR A 164 8.80 1.76 12.07
N GLN A 165 9.01 0.84 11.12
CA GLN A 165 8.25 0.78 9.87
C GLN A 165 6.80 0.40 10.12
N GLU A 166 6.54 -0.61 10.96
CA GLU A 166 5.17 -0.96 11.36
C GLU A 166 4.50 0.22 12.07
N ASN A 167 5.17 0.80 13.07
CA ASN A 167 4.61 1.92 13.83
C ASN A 167 4.22 3.08 12.91
N CYS A 168 5.07 3.46 11.95
CA CYS A 168 4.81 4.56 11.04
C CYS A 168 3.52 4.34 10.23
N PHE A 169 3.43 3.22 9.49
CA PHE A 169 2.28 2.96 8.63
C PHE A 169 1.01 2.67 9.42
N VAL A 170 1.10 1.93 10.53
CA VAL A 170 -0.08 1.64 11.37
C VAL A 170 -0.66 2.91 11.96
N LEU A 171 0.17 3.83 12.48
CA LEU A 171 -0.31 5.09 13.03
C LEU A 171 -0.99 5.96 11.96
N ILE A 172 -0.41 6.05 10.75
CA ILE A 172 -1.01 6.78 9.63
C ILE A 172 -2.37 6.18 9.25
N ALA A 173 -2.46 4.86 9.17
CA ALA A 173 -3.69 4.17 8.78
C ALA A 173 -4.79 4.31 9.85
N LEU A 174 -4.44 4.17 11.13
CA LEU A 174 -5.38 4.34 12.24
C LEU A 174 -5.86 5.78 12.36
N ASP A 175 -4.98 6.77 12.23
CA ASP A 175 -5.36 8.19 12.21
C ASP A 175 -6.42 8.47 11.14
N LYS A 176 -6.19 7.99 9.91
CA LYS A 176 -7.16 8.11 8.81
C LYS A 176 -8.47 7.38 9.09
N TYR A 177 -8.40 6.18 9.64
CA TYR A 177 -9.58 5.41 10.00
C TYR A 177 -10.45 6.17 10.99
N PHE A 178 -9.87 6.66 12.09
CA PHE A 178 -10.62 7.37 13.13
C PHE A 178 -11.24 8.67 12.59
N HIS A 179 -10.51 9.43 11.79
CA HIS A 179 -11.07 10.60 11.11
C HIS A 179 -12.23 10.28 10.15
N ALA A 180 -12.18 9.12 9.48
CA ALA A 180 -13.20 8.71 8.52
C ALA A 180 -14.43 8.03 9.15
N LYS A 181 -14.27 7.36 10.29
CA LYS A 181 -15.29 6.45 10.86
C LYS A 181 -15.74 6.77 12.28
N GLU A 182 -14.92 7.44 13.06
CA GLU A 182 -15.16 7.70 14.49
C GLU A 182 -15.06 9.20 14.76
N LYS A 183 -15.66 10.01 13.87
CA LYS A 183 -15.68 11.46 13.98
C LYS A 183 -16.58 11.95 15.12
N ASP A 184 -17.59 11.17 15.45
CA ASP A 184 -18.56 11.51 16.48
C ASP A 184 -18.11 10.91 17.82
N THR A 185 -17.96 11.77 18.83
CA THR A 185 -17.71 11.33 20.21
C THR A 185 -18.94 10.57 20.73
N PRO A 186 -18.77 9.39 21.36
CA PRO A 186 -19.88 8.71 22.02
C PRO A 186 -20.48 9.58 23.13
N ASP A 187 -21.80 9.60 23.22
CA ASP A 187 -22.56 10.26 24.29
C ASP A 187 -22.29 9.67 25.69
#